data_AF-H0YNQ3-F1
#
_entry.id   AF-H0YNQ3-F1
#
_cell.length_a   1.000
_cell.length_b   1.000
_cell.length_c   1.000
_cell.angle_alpha   90.00
_cell.angle_beta   90.00
_cell.angle_gamma   90.00
#
_symmetry.space_group_name_H-M   'P 1'
#
loop_
_entity.id
_entity.type
_entity.pdbx_description
1 polymer ?
#
loop_
_entity_poly.entity_id
_entity_poly.type
_entity_poly.pdbx_seq_one_letter_code
_entity_poly.pdbx_strand_id
1 'polypeptide(L)'
;MATANGAVENGQPDRKPPALPRPIRNLEVKFTKIFINNEWHESKSGKKFATCNPSTREQICEVEEGDKPDVDKAVEAAQVAFQRGSPWRRLDALSRGRLLHQLADLVERDRATLAMTTSCASPGMSPLVSVGPSLHGTSPC
;
A
#
# COMPACT_ATOMS: atom_id res chain seq x y z
N MET A 1 -48.80 -21.05 38.78
CA MET A 1 -49.31 -19.96 37.92
C MET A 1 -48.14 -19.43 37.11
N ALA A 2 -48.37 -19.25 35.81
CA ALA A 2 -47.40 -18.86 34.81
C ALA A 2 -46.96 -17.39 34.91
N THR A 3 -45.83 -17.10 34.24
CA THR A 3 -45.42 -15.90 33.45
C THR A 3 -44.00 -15.48 33.83
N ALA A 4 -43.09 -15.10 32.94
CA ALA A 4 -42.91 -15.26 31.49
C ALA A 4 -41.47 -14.77 31.23
N ASN A 5 -40.77 -15.43 30.30
CA ASN A 5 -39.44 -15.05 29.85
C ASN A 5 -39.46 -13.66 29.18
N GLY A 6 -38.54 -12.78 29.57
CA GLY A 6 -38.22 -11.55 28.86
C GLY A 6 -36.85 -11.68 28.20
N ALA A 7 -36.77 -12.39 27.08
CA ALA A 7 -35.60 -12.36 26.22
C ALA A 7 -35.59 -11.01 25.48
N VAL A 8 -34.65 -10.15 25.82
CA VAL A 8 -34.31 -8.97 25.02
C VAL A 8 -33.54 -9.44 23.78
N GLU A 9 -34.28 -9.77 22.73
CA GLU A 9 -33.75 -9.97 21.39
C GLU A 9 -33.43 -8.60 20.78
N ASN A 10 -32.21 -8.11 21.01
CA ASN A 10 -31.68 -6.98 20.24
C ASN A 10 -31.27 -7.50 18.87
N GLY A 11 -32.21 -7.48 17.93
CA GLY A 11 -31.95 -7.74 16.51
C GLY A 11 -30.90 -6.76 15.98
N GLN A 12 -29.75 -7.29 15.59
CA GLN A 12 -28.73 -6.56 14.85
C GLN A 12 -29.33 -6.19 13.48
N PRO A 13 -29.57 -4.92 13.14
CA PRO A 13 -30.05 -4.58 11.79
C PRO A 13 -28.98 -5.01 10.80
N ASP A 14 -29.40 -5.68 9.72
CA ASP A 14 -28.59 -6.19 8.61
C ASP A 14 -27.46 -5.22 8.22
N ARG A 15 -26.31 -5.33 8.91
CA ARG A 15 -25.09 -4.65 8.48
C ARG A 15 -24.57 -5.44 7.31
N LYS A 16 -25.08 -5.14 6.12
CA LYS A 16 -24.44 -5.52 4.87
C LYS A 16 -22.96 -5.14 5.03
N PRO A 17 -22.03 -6.10 5.04
CA PRO A 17 -20.62 -5.77 5.22
C PRO A 17 -20.25 -4.77 4.13
N PRO A 18 -19.45 -3.74 4.44
CA PRO A 18 -19.05 -2.75 3.45
C PRO A 18 -18.51 -3.50 2.24
N ALA A 19 -19.09 -3.21 1.07
CA ALA A 19 -18.75 -3.91 -0.15
C ALA A 19 -17.23 -3.83 -0.36
N LEU A 20 -16.58 -4.99 -0.41
CA LEU A 20 -15.14 -5.04 -0.59
C LEU A 20 -14.78 -4.40 -1.94
N PRO A 21 -13.72 -3.57 -2.00
CA PRO A 21 -13.27 -3.01 -3.26
C PRO A 21 -12.89 -4.14 -4.21
N ARG A 22 -13.28 -4.00 -5.48
CA ARG A 22 -12.94 -4.99 -6.51
C ARG A 22 -11.43 -4.93 -6.80
N PRO A 23 -10.76 -6.07 -7.01
CA PRO A 23 -9.34 -6.09 -7.31
C PRO A 23 -9.06 -5.45 -8.68
N ILE A 24 -8.06 -4.56 -8.70
CA ILE A 24 -7.60 -3.85 -9.90
C ILE A 24 -6.61 -4.76 -10.63
N ARG A 25 -6.98 -5.37 -11.75
CA ARG A 25 -6.17 -6.40 -12.42
C ARG A 25 -5.01 -5.87 -13.26
N ASN A 26 -5.07 -4.62 -13.68
CA ASN A 26 -4.07 -4.00 -14.55
C ASN A 26 -3.57 -2.71 -13.89
N LEU A 27 -2.75 -2.87 -12.85
CA LEU A 27 -2.20 -1.74 -12.11
C LEU A 27 -0.88 -1.30 -12.75
N GLU A 28 -0.85 -0.08 -13.27
CA GLU A 28 0.37 0.55 -13.76
C GLU A 28 1.24 1.01 -12.59
N VAL A 29 2.49 0.53 -12.53
CA VAL A 29 3.47 0.96 -11.52
C VAL A 29 4.08 2.30 -11.95
N LYS A 30 3.72 3.37 -11.24
CA LYS A 30 4.16 4.74 -11.58
C LYS A 30 5.46 5.17 -10.90
N PHE A 31 5.84 4.50 -9.82
CA PHE A 31 6.95 4.92 -8.95
C PHE A 31 7.95 3.78 -8.80
N THR A 32 9.12 3.93 -9.42
CA THR A 32 10.20 2.92 -9.43
C THR A 32 11.57 3.50 -9.09
N LYS A 33 11.66 4.80 -8.82
CA LYS A 33 12.89 5.54 -8.56
C LYS A 33 13.16 5.71 -7.06
N ILE A 34 14.36 6.15 -6.70
CA ILE A 34 14.75 6.43 -5.31
C ILE A 34 14.17 7.80 -4.91
N PHE A 35 13.46 7.88 -3.77
CA PHE A 35 12.86 9.13 -3.29
C PHE A 35 13.72 9.77 -2.19
N ILE A 36 14.40 10.88 -2.50
CA ILE A 36 15.27 11.62 -1.55
C ILE A 36 14.93 13.11 -1.64
N ASN A 37 14.82 13.78 -0.49
CA ASN A 37 14.56 15.24 -0.42
C ASN A 37 13.36 15.71 -1.25
N ASN A 38 12.26 14.93 -1.25
CA ASN A 38 11.04 15.19 -2.02
C ASN A 38 11.19 15.07 -3.55
N GLU A 39 12.29 14.51 -4.05
CA GLU A 39 12.57 14.31 -5.47
C GLU A 39 12.82 12.83 -5.82
N TRP A 40 12.56 12.47 -7.08
CA TRP A 40 12.82 11.12 -7.61
C TRP A 40 14.17 11.09 -8.32
N HIS A 41 15.07 10.22 -7.88
CA HIS A 41 16.42 10.05 -8.40
C HIS A 41 16.65 8.63 -8.94
N GLU A 42 17.53 8.53 -9.94
CA GLU A 42 18.04 7.25 -10.43
C GLU A 42 19.21 6.78 -9.57
N SER A 43 19.42 5.47 -9.50
CA SER A 43 20.52 4.88 -8.72
C SER A 43 21.86 5.41 -9.21
N LYS A 44 22.77 5.74 -8.28
CA LYS A 44 24.13 6.12 -8.64
C LYS A 44 24.91 5.00 -9.31
N SER A 45 24.58 3.75 -8.98
CA SER A 45 25.18 2.57 -9.60
C SER A 45 24.50 2.19 -10.92
N GLY A 46 23.34 2.80 -11.25
CA GLY A 46 22.56 2.52 -12.46
C GLY A 46 21.95 1.11 -12.52
N LYS A 47 22.04 0.37 -11.41
CA LYS A 47 21.50 -0.99 -11.29
C LYS A 47 20.01 -0.92 -10.99
N LYS A 48 19.27 -1.89 -11.53
CA LYS A 48 17.85 -2.08 -11.30
C LYS A 48 17.59 -3.52 -10.92
N PHE A 49 16.64 -3.73 -10.02
CA PHE A 49 16.17 -5.07 -9.66
C PHE A 49 14.75 -5.28 -10.19
N ALA A 50 14.52 -6.44 -10.79
CA ALA A 50 13.20 -6.84 -11.26
C ALA A 50 12.35 -7.32 -10.07
N THR A 51 11.16 -6.75 -9.92
CA THR A 51 10.14 -7.23 -8.98
C THR A 51 9.19 -8.17 -9.72
N CYS A 52 9.10 -9.42 -9.27
CA CYS A 52 8.24 -10.44 -9.88
C CYS A 52 7.04 -10.74 -8.99
N ASN A 53 5.90 -11.03 -9.62
CA ASN A 53 4.70 -11.47 -8.92
C ASN A 53 4.88 -12.92 -8.43
N PRO A 54 4.74 -13.23 -7.13
CA PRO A 54 4.93 -14.59 -6.62
C PRO A 54 3.84 -15.56 -7.10
N SER A 55 2.65 -15.08 -7.47
CA SER A 55 1.53 -15.92 -7.93
C SER A 55 1.60 -16.28 -9.40
N THR A 56 2.03 -15.36 -10.27
CA THR A 56 2.11 -15.60 -11.73
C THR A 56 3.55 -15.85 -12.20
N ARG A 57 4.56 -15.53 -11.38
CA ARG A 57 6.00 -15.47 -11.73
C ARG A 57 6.35 -14.47 -12.82
N GLU A 58 5.41 -13.61 -13.22
CA GLU A 58 5.64 -12.57 -14.23
C GLU A 58 6.33 -11.36 -13.61
N GLN A 59 7.19 -10.70 -14.41
CA GLN A 59 7.85 -9.46 -14.02
C GLN A 59 6.84 -8.32 -14.00
N ILE A 60 6.75 -7.61 -12.87
CA ILE A 60 5.84 -6.47 -12.69
C ILE A 60 6.53 -5.18 -13.16
N CYS A 61 7.72 -4.90 -12.63
CA CYS A 61 8.49 -3.69 -12.94
C CYS A 61 9.96 -3.86 -12.56
N GLU A 62 10.80 -2.95 -13.04
CA GLU A 62 12.18 -2.77 -12.60
C GLU A 62 12.25 -1.55 -11.67
N VAL A 63 12.82 -1.73 -10.48
CA VAL A 63 13.00 -0.69 -9.47
C VAL A 63 14.49 -0.38 -9.33
N GLU A 64 14.83 0.89 -9.15
CA GLU A 64 16.22 1.32 -8.94
C GLU A 64 16.82 0.66 -7.70
N GLU A 65 17.99 0.04 -7.85
CA GLU A 65 18.73 -0.57 -6.74
C GLU A 65 19.63 0.49 -6.10
N GLY A 66 19.24 0.95 -4.90
CA GLY A 66 20.03 1.90 -4.13
C GLY A 66 21.30 1.26 -3.57
N ASP A 67 22.44 1.91 -3.78
CA ASP A 67 23.73 1.47 -3.23
C ASP A 67 24.17 2.42 -2.10
N LYS A 68 25.31 2.14 -1.47
CA LYS A 68 25.93 2.99 -0.44
C LYS A 68 25.91 4.49 -0.77
N PRO A 69 26.30 4.98 -1.96
CA PRO A 69 26.27 6.41 -2.27
C PRO A 69 24.85 7.01 -2.24
N ASP A 70 23.81 6.24 -2.58
CA ASP A 70 22.42 6.71 -2.52
C ASP A 70 21.94 6.79 -1.06
N VAL A 71 22.36 5.83 -0.23
CA VAL A 71 22.12 5.85 1.22
C VAL A 71 22.80 7.05 1.87
N ASP A 72 24.06 7.31 1.57
CA ASP A 72 24.81 8.44 2.12
C ASP A 72 24.13 9.78 1.79
N LYS A 73 23.64 9.94 0.56
CA LYS A 73 22.83 11.11 0.14
C LYS A 73 21.51 11.22 0.88
N ALA A 74 20.81 10.11 1.07
CA ALA A 74 19.54 10.10 1.81
C ALA A 74 19.76 10.50 3.28
N VAL A 75 20.85 10.04 3.89
CA VAL A 75 21.23 10.40 5.25
C VAL A 75 21.59 11.87 5.35
N GLU A 76 22.39 12.41 4.43
CA GLU A 76 22.73 13.83 4.41
C GLU A 76 21.48 14.72 4.28
N ALA A 77 20.57 14.38 3.36
CA ALA A 77 19.29 15.08 3.20
C ALA A 77 18.43 15.02 4.47
N ALA A 78 18.34 13.85 5.12
CA ALA A 78 17.61 13.67 6.37
C ALA A 78 18.25 14.48 7.52
N GLN A 79 19.58 14.55 7.58
CA GLN A 79 20.28 15.38 8.56
C GLN A 79 19.96 16.86 8.38
N VAL A 80 20.01 17.38 7.15
CA VAL A 80 19.64 18.76 6.84
C VAL A 80 18.19 19.06 7.24
N ALA A 81 17.27 18.16 6.91
CA ALA A 81 15.87 18.28 7.31
C ALA A 81 15.70 18.27 8.85
N PHE A 82 16.63 17.69 9.60
CA PHE A 82 16.60 17.62 11.06
C PHE A 82 17.52 18.63 11.78
N GLN A 83 18.23 19.49 11.05
CA GLN A 83 19.10 20.52 11.65
C GLN A 83 18.30 21.52 12.48
N ARG A 84 18.95 22.12 13.50
CA ARG A 84 18.32 23.12 14.36
C ARG A 84 17.91 24.34 13.52
N GLY A 85 16.65 24.75 13.60
CA GLY A 85 16.11 25.85 12.80
C GLY A 85 15.54 25.43 11.43
N SER A 86 15.64 24.16 11.05
CA SER A 86 14.96 23.61 9.86
C SER A 86 13.43 23.74 9.97
N PRO A 87 12.71 23.75 8.82
CA PRO A 87 11.24 23.80 8.81
C PRO A 87 10.61 22.66 9.63
N TRP A 88 11.14 21.45 9.52
CA TRP A 88 10.66 20.27 10.25
C TRP A 88 10.82 20.39 11.78
N ARG A 89 11.95 20.91 12.24
CA ARG A 89 12.19 21.15 13.68
C ARG A 89 11.38 22.30 14.24
N ARG A 90 11.08 23.31 13.43
CA ARG A 90 10.30 24.51 13.82
C ARG A 90 8.80 24.28 13.78
N LEU A 91 8.34 23.24 13.09
CA LEU A 91 6.93 22.86 13.01
C LEU A 91 6.39 22.51 14.40
N ASP A 92 5.28 23.13 14.76
CA ASP A 92 4.54 22.82 15.98
C ASP A 92 4.01 21.38 15.97
N ALA A 93 3.84 20.80 17.16
CA ALA A 93 3.36 19.43 17.31
C ALA A 93 1.98 19.23 16.65
N LEU A 94 1.09 20.23 16.74
CA LEU A 94 -0.23 20.16 16.11
C LEU A 94 -0.11 20.17 14.57
N SER A 95 0.75 21.03 14.02
CA SER A 95 0.96 21.10 12.57
C SER A 95 1.53 19.80 12.01
N ARG A 96 2.42 19.12 12.75
CA ARG A 96 2.87 17.77 12.37
C ARG A 96 1.74 16.75 12.39
N GLY A 97 0.88 16.80 13.42
CA GLY A 97 -0.32 15.96 13.48
C GLY A 97 -1.24 16.17 12.27
N ARG A 98 -1.44 17.42 11.84
CA ARG A 98 -2.22 17.74 10.63
C ARG A 98 -1.61 17.12 9.36
N LEU A 99 -0.29 17.16 9.21
CA LEU A 99 0.39 16.51 8.08
C LEU A 99 0.20 14.98 8.09
N LEU A 100 0.22 14.35 9.27
CA LEU A 100 -0.04 12.91 9.40
C LEU A 100 -1.49 12.57 9.06
N HIS A 101 -2.46 13.40 9.47
CA HIS A 101 -3.87 13.20 9.07
C HIS A 101 -4.08 13.38 7.57
N GLN A 102 -3.45 14.39 6.96
CA GLN A 102 -3.49 14.56 5.51
C GLN A 102 -2.89 13.35 4.77
N LEU A 103 -1.80 12.77 5.30
CA LEU A 103 -1.25 11.53 4.76
C LEU A 103 -2.27 10.37 4.88
N ALA A 104 -2.96 10.25 6.00
CA ALA A 104 -3.99 9.23 6.18
C ALA A 104 -5.15 9.41 5.17
N ASP A 105 -5.58 10.64 4.93
CA ASP A 105 -6.63 10.93 3.94
C ASP A 105 -6.20 10.54 2.51
N LEU A 106 -4.93 10.79 2.15
CA LEU A 106 -4.36 10.38 0.87
C LEU A 106 -4.26 8.86 0.74
N VAL A 107 -3.88 8.17 1.81
CA VAL A 107 -3.83 6.70 1.86
C VAL A 107 -5.22 6.09 1.73
N GLU A 108 -6.23 6.66 2.40
CA GLU A 108 -7.61 6.18 2.34
C GLU A 108 -8.21 6.36 0.93
N ARG A 109 -7.92 7.50 0.28
CA ARG A 109 -8.32 7.75 -1.11
C ARG A 109 -7.76 6.68 -2.06
N ASP A 110 -6.48 6.34 -1.90
CA ASP A 110 -5.75 5.44 -2.80
C ASP A 110 -5.67 3.99 -2.28
N ARG A 111 -6.48 3.64 -1.27
CA ARG A 111 -6.44 2.35 -0.55
C ARG A 111 -6.50 1.12 -1.44
N ALA A 112 -7.34 1.15 -2.49
CA ALA A 112 -7.54 0.02 -3.39
C ALA A 112 -6.29 -0.22 -4.25
N THR A 113 -5.63 0.85 -4.67
CA THR A 113 -4.37 0.81 -5.42
C THR A 113 -3.25 0.27 -4.54
N LEU A 114 -3.10 0.79 -3.32
CA LEU A 114 -2.06 0.34 -2.38
C LEU A 114 -2.23 -1.13 -1.97
N ALA A 115 -3.47 -1.56 -1.72
CA ALA A 115 -3.78 -2.96 -1.41
C ALA A 115 -3.39 -3.89 -2.56
N MET A 116 -3.68 -3.49 -3.80
CA MET A 116 -3.32 -4.29 -4.98
C MET A 116 -1.81 -4.33 -5.22
N THR A 117 -1.11 -3.20 -5.12
CA THR A 117 0.37 -3.16 -5.24
C THR A 117 1.02 -4.09 -4.23
N THR A 118 0.57 -4.03 -2.98
CA THR A 118 1.13 -4.84 -1.89
C THR A 118 0.88 -6.33 -2.14
N SER A 119 -0.33 -6.69 -2.55
CA SER A 119 -0.72 -8.07 -2.87
C SER A 119 0.09 -8.66 -4.02
N CYS A 120 0.35 -7.87 -5.07
CA CYS A 120 1.15 -8.35 -6.21
C CYS A 120 2.64 -8.48 -5.90
N ALA A 121 3.17 -7.66 -4.99
CA ALA A 121 4.61 -7.61 -4.69
C ALA A 121 5.05 -8.45 -3.48
N SER A 122 4.13 -8.80 -2.56
CA SER A 122 4.46 -9.48 -1.30
C SER A 122 3.95 -10.93 -1.24
N PRO A 123 4.78 -11.92 -0.89
CA PRO A 123 4.32 -13.28 -0.67
C PRO A 123 3.34 -13.35 0.53
N GLY A 124 2.20 -14.00 0.35
CA GLY A 124 1.26 -14.29 1.44
C GLY A 124 0.13 -13.27 1.67
N MET A 125 0.20 -12.09 1.06
CA MET A 125 -0.96 -11.20 0.93
C MET A 125 -1.76 -11.58 -0.31
N SER A 126 -2.41 -12.74 -0.25
CA SER A 126 -3.49 -13.03 -1.18
C SER A 126 -4.54 -11.94 -1.01
N PRO A 127 -5.01 -11.29 -2.09
CA PRO A 127 -6.24 -10.54 -1.97
C PRO A 127 -7.27 -11.57 -1.51
N LEU A 128 -8.16 -11.22 -0.56
CA LEU A 128 -9.27 -12.09 -0.12
C LEU A 128 -10.32 -12.28 -1.23
N VAL A 129 -9.86 -12.57 -2.44
CA VAL A 129 -10.59 -13.13 -3.55
C VAL A 129 -9.99 -14.52 -3.69
N SER A 130 -10.74 -15.51 -3.21
CA SER A 130 -10.67 -16.84 -3.77
C SER A 130 -10.80 -16.64 -5.28
N VAL A 131 -9.69 -16.78 -6.00
CA VAL A 131 -9.75 -17.03 -7.43
C VAL A 131 -10.37 -18.42 -7.51
N GLY A 132 -11.71 -18.45 -7.51
CA GLY A 132 -12.43 -19.66 -7.86
C GLY A 132 -11.84 -20.15 -9.18
N PRO A 133 -11.57 -21.46 -9.31
CA PRO A 133 -10.98 -21.99 -10.53
C PRO A 133 -11.85 -21.51 -11.68
N SER A 134 -11.25 -20.68 -12.54
CA SER A 134 -11.89 -20.26 -13.78
C SER A 134 -11.92 -21.52 -14.64
N LEU A 135 -13.03 -22.26 -14.49
CA LEU A 135 -13.46 -23.33 -15.38
C LEU A 135 -13.61 -22.71 -16.77
N HIS A 136 -12.51 -22.67 -17.50
CA HIS A 136 -12.55 -22.75 -18.96
C HIS A 136 -12.86 -24.23 -19.21
N GLY A 137 -14.11 -24.57 -19.48
CA GLY A 137 -14.69 -24.28 -20.79
C GLY A 137 -14.45 -25.52 -21.62
N THR A 138 -15.42 -26.42 -21.54
CA THR A 138 -15.59 -27.62 -22.38
C THR A 138 -15.04 -27.44 -23.79
N SER A 139 -14.28 -28.42 -24.28
CA SER A 139 -14.27 -28.74 -25.70
C SER A 139 -14.60 -30.24 -25.86
N PRO A 140 -15.66 -30.58 -26.62
CA PRO A 140 -15.97 -31.95 -26.98
C PRO A 140 -15.10 -32.36 -28.18
N CYS A 141 -14.48 -33.54 -28.06
CA CYS A 141 -14.28 -34.57 -29.10
C CYS A 141 -13.33 -35.63 -28.52
#